data_AF-A0A1R3GT12-F1
#
_entry.id   AF-A0A1R3GT12-F1
#
_cell.length_a   1.000
_cell.length_b   1.000
_cell.length_c   1.000
_cell.angle_alpha   90.00
_cell.angle_beta   90.00
_cell.angle_gamma   90.00
#
_symmetry.space_group_name_H-M   'P 1'
#
loop_
_entity.id
_entity.type
_entity.pdbx_description
1 polymer ?
#
loop_
_entity_poly.entity_id
_entity_poly.type
_entity_poly.pdbx_seq_one_letter_code
_entity_poly.pdbx_strand_id
1 'polypeptide(L)'
;MTNYGEVDRSVECTGSINAMISAFESVHDGWGVVVLVGVPNKDDAFKTHPVNLLNERTLKGTFFGNYKPRSDLLSVVEKYMNKELELLRNQQGL
;
A
#
# COMPACT_ATOMS: atom_id res chain seq x y z
N MET A 1 -11.11 0.79 11.18
CA MET A 1 -10.73 1.33 12.49
C MET A 1 -11.21 0.35 13.52
N THR A 2 -10.28 -0.29 14.24
CA THR A 2 -10.62 -1.07 15.43
C THR A 2 -10.94 -0.10 16.58
N ASN A 3 -11.54 -0.59 17.67
CA ASN A 3 -11.95 0.23 18.82
C ASN A 3 -10.79 0.99 19.53
N TYR A 4 -9.53 0.81 19.08
CA TYR A 4 -8.32 1.41 19.65
C TYR A 4 -7.68 2.49 18.75
N GLY A 5 -8.30 2.85 17.63
CA GLY A 5 -7.77 3.86 16.70
C GLY A 5 -6.76 3.33 15.68
N GLU A 6 -6.41 2.05 15.75
CA GLU A 6 -5.51 1.38 14.80
C GLU A 6 -6.29 0.72 13.65
N VAL A 7 -5.58 0.36 12.59
CA VAL A 7 -6.15 -0.32 11.41
C VAL A 7 -5.52 -1.68 11.20
N ASP A 8 -6.29 -2.65 10.70
CA ASP A 8 -5.74 -3.96 10.36
C ASP A 8 -4.78 -3.86 9.16
N ARG A 9 -5.08 -2.94 8.24
CA ARG A 9 -4.33 -2.72 7.00
C ARG A 9 -4.19 -1.24 6.73
N SER A 10 -2.99 -0.81 6.34
CA SER A 10 -2.75 0.53 5.79
C SER A 10 -2.03 0.42 4.45
N VAL A 11 -2.23 1.41 3.58
CA VAL A 11 -1.59 1.50 2.28
C VAL A 11 -1.07 2.92 2.11
N GLU A 12 0.20 3.05 1.73
CA GLU A 12 0.82 4.35 1.43
C GLU A 12 1.03 4.48 -0.08
N CYS A 13 0.49 5.54 -0.67
CA CYS A 13 0.44 5.73 -2.13
C CYS A 13 1.01 7.08 -2.60
N THR A 14 1.74 7.82 -1.76
CA THR A 14 2.27 9.17 -2.06
C THR A 14 3.76 9.18 -2.34
N GLY A 15 4.54 8.27 -1.74
CA GLY A 15 6.00 8.30 -1.81
C GLY A 15 6.66 9.13 -0.70
N SER A 16 5.87 9.82 0.13
CA SER A 16 6.40 10.61 1.25
C SER A 16 6.89 9.70 2.38
N ILE A 17 8.17 9.81 2.75
CA ILE A 17 8.75 8.99 3.82
C ILE A 17 8.03 9.15 5.15
N ASN A 18 7.56 10.36 5.46
CA ASN A 18 6.79 10.63 6.67
C ASN A 18 5.44 9.92 6.63
N ALA A 19 4.76 9.92 5.47
CA ALA A 19 3.51 9.21 5.30
C ALA A 19 3.70 7.68 5.39
N MET A 20 4.82 7.16 4.89
CA MET A 20 5.16 5.73 5.00
C MET A 20 5.34 5.29 6.44
N ILE A 21 6.06 6.08 7.24
CA ILE A 21 6.27 5.81 8.66
C ILE A 21 4.93 5.87 9.40
N SER A 22 4.12 6.90 9.15
CA SER A 22 2.78 7.00 9.74
C SER A 22 1.85 5.85 9.32
N ALA A 23 1.92 5.39 8.07
CA ALA A 23 1.17 4.23 7.62
C ALA A 23 1.58 2.97 8.40
N PHE A 24 2.88 2.74 8.60
CA PHE A 24 3.39 1.62 9.40
C PHE A 24 3.05 1.74 10.89
N GLU A 25 3.05 2.95 11.44
CA GLU A 25 2.75 3.19 12.85
C GLU A 25 1.24 3.15 13.14
N SER A 26 0.38 3.28 12.13
CA SER A 26 -1.08 3.20 12.28
C SER A 26 -1.66 1.79 12.31
N VAL A 27 -0.89 0.76 11.92
CA VAL A 27 -1.41 -0.62 11.89
C VAL A 27 -1.37 -1.28 13.26
N HIS A 28 -2.33 -2.18 13.48
CA HIS A 28 -2.49 -2.87 14.77
C HIS A 28 -1.27 -3.72 15.15
N ASP A 29 -0.87 -3.66 16.43
CA ASP A 29 0.16 -4.56 16.99
C ASP A 29 -0.30 -6.04 16.91
N GLY A 30 0.56 -6.96 16.51
CA GLY A 30 0.25 -8.38 16.41
C GLY A 30 -0.08 -8.84 14.98
N TRP A 31 -1.02 -8.18 14.30
CA TRP A 31 -1.51 -8.65 12.98
C TRP A 31 -1.65 -7.57 11.90
N GLY A 32 -1.27 -6.33 12.22
CA GLY A 32 -1.31 -5.20 11.29
C GLY A 32 -0.39 -5.42 10.09
N VAL A 33 -0.87 -5.10 8.89
CA VAL A 33 -0.05 -5.15 7.67
C VAL A 33 -0.11 -3.81 6.95
N VAL A 34 1.05 -3.22 6.71
CA VAL A 34 1.18 -2.05 5.82
C VAL A 34 1.71 -2.48 4.46
N VAL A 35 1.20 -1.86 3.40
CA VAL A 35 1.72 -1.98 2.04
C VAL A 35 2.18 -0.63 1.53
N LEU A 36 3.48 -0.47 1.31
CA LEU A 36 4.06 0.71 0.68
C LEU A 36 4.01 0.56 -0.84
N VAL A 37 3.31 1.48 -1.50
CA VAL A 37 3.13 1.55 -2.96
C VAL A 37 3.84 2.77 -3.53
N GLY A 38 3.88 3.88 -2.77
CA GLY A 38 4.60 5.09 -3.15
C GLY A 38 6.10 4.85 -3.32
N VAL A 39 6.72 5.58 -4.25
CA VAL A 39 8.17 5.52 -4.49
C VAL A 39 8.84 6.69 -3.77
N PRO A 40 9.71 6.44 -2.76
CA PRO A 40 10.42 7.50 -2.06
C PRO A 40 11.60 8.04 -2.87
N ASN A 41 12.19 9.15 -2.44
CA ASN A 41 13.43 9.65 -3.05
C ASN A 41 14.59 8.71 -2.73
N LYS A 42 15.63 8.74 -3.58
CA LYS A 42 16.81 7.87 -3.44
C LYS A 42 17.51 7.98 -2.09
N ASP A 43 17.53 9.18 -1.51
CA ASP A 43 18.26 9.47 -0.27
C ASP A 43 17.36 9.42 0.98
N ASP A 44 16.07 9.10 0.82
CA ASP A 44 15.14 8.96 1.93
C ASP A 44 15.45 7.68 2.73
N ALA A 45 15.29 7.77 4.05
CA ALA A 45 15.54 6.66 4.96
C ALA A 45 14.29 6.37 5.81
N PHE A 46 13.77 5.15 5.71
CA PHE A 46 12.70 4.67 6.58
C PHE A 46 13.28 4.30 7.93
N LYS A 47 12.84 4.96 9.00
CA LYS A 47 13.31 4.74 10.37
C LYS A 47 12.12 4.44 11.27
N THR A 48 12.26 3.42 12.10
CA THR A 48 11.25 3.07 13.10
C THR A 48 11.92 2.39 14.29
N HIS A 49 11.23 2.32 15.43
CA HIS A 49 11.74 1.64 16.61
C HIS A 49 11.74 0.12 16.41
N PRO A 50 12.80 -0.62 16.80
CA PRO A 50 12.84 -2.08 16.66
C PRO A 50 11.66 -2.81 17.32
N VAL A 51 11.10 -2.23 18.39
CA VAL A 51 9.90 -2.75 19.06
C VAL A 51 8.72 -2.88 18.11
N ASN A 52 8.58 -2.00 17.12
CA ASN A 52 7.48 -2.08 16.15
C ASN A 52 7.58 -3.32 15.25
N LEU A 53 8.78 -3.88 15.06
CA LEU A 53 8.97 -5.17 14.37
C LEU A 53 8.74 -6.35 15.31
N LEU A 54 9.10 -6.20 16.59
CA LEU A 54 8.87 -7.23 17.61
C LEU A 54 7.40 -7.34 18.00
N ASN A 55 6.62 -6.27 17.87
CA ASN A 55 5.17 -6.25 18.00
C ASN A 55 4.45 -6.88 16.80
N GLU A 56 5.15 -7.70 16.00
CA GLU A 56 4.60 -8.52 14.92
C GLU A 56 3.84 -7.73 13.82
N ARG A 57 4.11 -6.43 13.67
CA ARG A 57 3.63 -5.66 12.51
C ARG A 57 4.33 -6.14 11.25
N THR A 58 3.58 -6.25 10.16
CA THR A 58 4.13 -6.67 8.88
C THR A 58 4.29 -5.48 7.92
N LEU A 59 5.53 -5.17 7.55
CA LEU A 59 5.87 -4.20 6.51
C LEU A 59 6.05 -4.89 5.15
N LYS A 60 5.27 -4.49 4.14
CA LYS A 60 5.40 -4.97 2.76
C LYS A 60 5.60 -3.81 1.80
N GLY A 61 6.35 -4.04 0.73
CA GLY A 61 6.38 -3.18 -0.45
C GLY A 61 5.74 -3.90 -1.64
N THR A 62 5.32 -3.14 -2.65
CA THR A 62 4.87 -3.72 -3.91
C THR A 62 5.27 -2.85 -5.11
N PHE A 63 5.65 -3.50 -6.19
CA PHE A 63 5.74 -2.89 -7.52
C PHE A 63 4.64 -3.51 -8.39
N PHE A 64 3.91 -2.67 -9.13
CA PHE A 64 2.78 -3.08 -9.98
C PHE A 64 1.69 -3.89 -9.24
N GLY A 65 1.50 -3.70 -7.94
CA GLY A 65 0.51 -4.46 -7.16
C GLY A 65 0.80 -5.97 -7.09
N ASN A 66 2.05 -6.37 -7.30
CA ASN A 66 2.50 -7.77 -7.42
C ASN A 66 1.89 -8.54 -8.60
N TYR A 67 1.31 -7.84 -9.58
CA TYR A 67 0.90 -8.44 -10.83
C TYR A 67 2.13 -8.81 -11.67
N LYS A 68 2.10 -9.98 -12.28
CA LYS A 68 3.02 -10.39 -13.34
C LYS A 68 2.48 -9.84 -14.67
N PRO A 69 3.14 -8.85 -15.31
CA PRO A 69 2.55 -8.13 -16.44
C PRO A 69 2.16 -9.03 -17.63
N ARG A 70 2.90 -10.12 -17.88
CA ARG A 70 2.60 -11.02 -19.01
C ARG A 70 1.44 -11.97 -18.74
N SER A 71 1.33 -12.52 -17.54
CA SER A 71 0.32 -13.53 -17.23
C SER A 71 -0.97 -12.92 -16.67
N ASP A 72 -0.86 -11.84 -15.89
CA ASP A 72 -1.98 -11.38 -15.07
C ASP A 72 -2.72 -10.21 -15.71
N LEU A 73 -2.09 -9.47 -16.64
CA LEU A 73 -2.70 -8.30 -17.26
C LEU A 73 -3.97 -8.63 -18.05
N LEU A 74 -4.01 -9.79 -18.71
CA LEU A 74 -5.20 -10.27 -19.40
C LEU A 74 -6.39 -10.39 -18.45
N SER A 75 -6.18 -10.94 -17.25
CA SER A 75 -7.23 -11.05 -16.23
C SER A 75 -7.71 -9.70 -15.70
N VAL A 76 -6.83 -8.69 -15.63
CA VAL A 76 -7.19 -7.32 -15.22
C VAL A 76 -8.06 -6.67 -16.29
N VAL A 77 -7.74 -6.85 -17.57
CA VAL A 77 -8.54 -6.36 -18.70
C VAL A 77 -9.92 -7.01 -18.73
N GLU A 78 -9.99 -8.33 -18.55
CA GLU A 78 -11.27 -9.06 -18.47
C GLU A 78 -12.16 -8.52 -17.35
N LYS A 79 -11.61 -8.33 -16.15
CA LYS A 79 -12.33 -7.72 -15.02
C LYS A 79 -12.86 -6.32 -15.32
N TYR A 80 -12.08 -5.50 -16.03
CA TYR A 80 -12.55 -4.19 -16.49
C TYR A 80 -13.71 -4.32 -17.49
N MET A 81 -13.59 -5.19 -18.50
CA MET A 81 -14.64 -5.40 -19.50
C MET A 81 -15.94 -5.94 -18.87
N ASN A 82 -15.82 -6.76 -17.83
CA ASN A 82 -16.94 -7.27 -17.03
C ASN A 82 -17.51 -6.22 -16.04
N LYS A 83 -16.94 -5.01 -15.99
CA LYS A 83 -17.30 -3.94 -15.04
C LYS A 83 -17.08 -4.33 -13.56
N GLU A 84 -16.21 -5.30 -13.30
CA GLU A 84 -15.76 -5.66 -11.95
C GLU A 84 -14.68 -4.70 -11.42
N LEU A 85 -13.98 -4.01 -12.33
CA LEU A 85 -13.02 -2.96 -12.03
C LEU A 85 -13.40 -1.67 -12.75
N GLU A 86 -13.28 -0.54 -12.06
CA GLU A 86 -13.39 0.78 -12.68
C GLU A 86 -12.01 1.25 -13.14
N LEU A 87 -11.94 1.76 -14.37
CA LEU A 87 -10.80 2.57 -14.78
C LEU A 87 -11.06 4.01 -14.39
N LEU A 88 -10.03 4.67 -13.87
CA LEU A 88 -10.05 6.11 -13.66
C LEU A 88 -10.36 6.78 -15.00
N ARG A 89 -11.49 7.48 -15.07
CA ARG A 89 -11.79 8.36 -16.19
C ARG A 89 -10.83 9.53 -16.06
N ASN A 90 -9.87 9.64 -16.98
CA ASN A 90 -9.08 10.85 -17.11
C ASN A 90 -10.06 12.03 -17.26
N GLN A 91 -9.97 13.03 -16.40
CA GLN A 91 -10.49 14.37 -16.69
C GLN A 91 -9.62 15.02 -17.79
N GLN A 92 -9.51 14.38 -18.94
CA GLN A 92 -9.10 15.04 -20.18
C GLN A 92 -10.37 15.32 -20.97
N GLY A 93 -11.05 16.35 -20.47
CA GLY A 93 -12.17 17.06 -21.07
C GLY A 93 -11.98 18.56 -20.84
N LEU A 94 -10.79 19.05 -21.16
CA LEU A 94 -10.54 20.35 -21.77
C LEU A 94 -9.98 20.07 -23.16
#